data_AF-A0A2P4T2M5-F1
#
_entry.id   AF-A0A2P4T2M5-F1
#
_cell.length_a   1.000
_cell.length_b   1.000
_cell.length_c   1.000
_cell.angle_alpha   90.00
_cell.angle_beta   90.00
_cell.angle_gamma   90.00
#
_symmetry.space_group_name_H-M   'P 1'
#
loop_
_entity.id
_entity.type
_entity.pdbx_description
1 polymer ?
#
loop_
_entity_poly.entity_id
_entity_poly.type
_entity_poly.pdbx_seq_one_letter_code
_entity_poly.pdbx_strand_id
1 'polypeptide(L)'
;LLWTAPELLRDPDMRRKGTFKGDIYSFAIILQEVVVRGPPYCTSDLSAEEIIKKVKKPPPLCRPNIAPEMAPLVCIQFKTINKGKKTNIIDSMLRMLEQYSSNLEDLIRERTEELEIEKQKTEKLLSQMLPPSVAEALKTGGTVEPEYFDQVTIYFSDIVGFTTISALSEPIEVVDLLNDLYTLFDAVIGNHDVYKVETIGDAYMVASGLPKRNGNKHAAEIANMSLDILSSVGTFKMRHMPDIPLRIRIGLHTGRHLNIRELLQLYFQH
;
A
#
# COMPACT_ATOMS: atom_id res chain seq x y z
N LEU A 1 -0.22 -38.05 5.81
CA LEU A 1 -0.13 -39.42 6.39
C LEU A 1 -0.69 -39.51 7.81
N LEU A 2 -0.71 -38.41 8.59
CA LEU A 2 -1.22 -38.40 9.96
C LEU A 2 -2.72 -38.72 10.10
N TRP A 3 -3.51 -38.47 9.04
CA TRP A 3 -4.92 -38.85 8.94
C TRP A 3 -5.18 -40.30 8.53
N THR A 4 -4.12 -41.06 8.23
CA THR A 4 -4.23 -42.40 7.66
C THR A 4 -4.15 -43.45 8.76
N ALA A 5 -5.14 -44.35 8.79
CA ALA A 5 -5.24 -45.37 9.82
C ALA A 5 -4.06 -46.37 9.81
N PRO A 6 -3.72 -46.97 10.97
CA PRO A 6 -2.61 -47.92 11.12
C PRO A 6 -2.58 -49.05 10.10
N GLU A 7 -3.74 -49.61 9.77
CA GLU A 7 -3.92 -50.69 8.80
C GLU A 7 -3.63 -50.23 7.37
N LEU A 8 -4.06 -49.03 7.01
CA LEU A 8 -3.83 -48.43 5.68
C LEU A 8 -2.37 -47.93 5.52
N LEU A 9 -1.69 -47.65 6.63
CA LEU A 9 -0.25 -47.34 6.64
C LEU A 9 0.63 -48.61 6.50
N ARG A 10 0.10 -49.78 6.88
CA ARG A 10 0.78 -51.07 6.79
C ARG A 10 0.63 -51.72 5.42
N ASP A 11 -0.52 -51.54 4.78
CA ASP A 11 -0.85 -52.15 3.49
C ASP A 11 -1.21 -51.09 2.41
N PRO A 12 -0.34 -50.87 1.41
CA PRO A 12 -0.57 -49.93 0.32
C PRO A 12 -1.76 -50.27 -0.60
N ASP A 13 -2.10 -51.54 -0.77
CA ASP A 13 -3.22 -51.97 -1.62
C ASP A 13 -4.55 -51.74 -0.92
N MET A 14 -4.58 -51.95 0.40
CA MET A 14 -5.73 -51.64 1.25
C MET A 14 -5.98 -50.13 1.33
N ARG A 15 -4.92 -49.31 1.27
CA ARG A 15 -5.01 -47.85 1.22
C ARG A 15 -5.76 -47.31 0.00
N ARG A 16 -5.69 -48.01 -1.15
CA ARG A 16 -6.42 -47.62 -2.37
C ARG A 16 -7.92 -47.95 -2.29
N LYS A 17 -8.28 -48.99 -1.53
CA LYS A 17 -9.66 -49.43 -1.36
C LYS A 17 -10.39 -48.70 -0.24
N GLY A 18 -9.66 -48.20 0.76
CA GLY A 18 -10.23 -47.59 1.96
C GLY A 18 -10.90 -48.62 2.87
N THR A 19 -11.20 -48.25 4.11
CA THR A 19 -11.98 -49.10 5.03
C THR A 19 -12.82 -48.24 5.95
N PHE A 20 -13.98 -48.77 6.37
CA PHE A 20 -14.85 -48.10 7.33
C PHE A 20 -14.14 -47.77 8.66
N LYS A 21 -13.26 -48.65 9.15
CA LYS A 21 -12.43 -48.39 10.34
C LYS A 21 -11.41 -47.28 10.08
N GLY A 22 -10.88 -47.23 8.86
CA GLY A 22 -10.02 -46.15 8.39
C GLY A 22 -10.72 -44.80 8.41
N ASP A 23 -11.96 -44.74 7.92
CA ASP A 23 -12.76 -43.52 7.90
C ASP A 23 -13.06 -43.03 9.32
N ILE A 24 -13.40 -43.93 10.24
CA ILE A 24 -13.58 -43.59 11.68
C ILE A 24 -12.30 -42.99 12.26
N TYR A 25 -11.13 -43.56 11.95
CA TYR A 25 -9.85 -43.04 12.42
C TYR A 25 -9.58 -41.64 11.84
N SER A 26 -9.71 -41.46 10.53
CA SER A 26 -9.49 -40.17 9.86
C SER A 26 -10.42 -39.10 10.42
N PHE A 27 -11.69 -39.45 10.65
CA PHE A 27 -12.66 -38.55 11.26
C PHE A 27 -12.27 -38.19 12.69
N ALA A 28 -11.79 -39.13 13.50
CA ALA A 28 -11.32 -38.84 14.86
C ALA A 28 -10.12 -37.88 14.90
N ILE A 29 -9.21 -37.95 13.91
CA ILE A 29 -8.10 -37.00 13.77
C ILE A 29 -8.64 -35.61 13.41
N ILE A 30 -9.54 -35.52 12.42
CA ILE A 30 -10.18 -34.26 12.03
C ILE A 30 -10.92 -33.62 13.21
N LEU A 31 -11.63 -34.43 13.99
CA LEU A 31 -12.31 -33.98 15.21
C LEU A 31 -11.34 -33.37 16.23
N GLN A 32 -10.17 -33.99 16.41
CA GLN A 32 -9.14 -33.46 17.29
C GLN A 32 -8.59 -32.12 16.79
N GLU A 33 -8.37 -31.96 15.49
CA GLU A 33 -7.91 -30.70 14.89
C GLU A 33 -8.92 -29.57 15.09
N VAL A 34 -10.21 -29.86 14.87
CA VAL A 34 -11.30 -28.88 15.07
C VAL A 34 -11.39 -28.46 16.55
N VAL A 35 -11.29 -29.42 17.47
CA VAL A 35 -11.38 -29.14 18.92
C VAL A 35 -10.16 -28.36 19.42
N VAL A 36 -8.95 -28.75 19.02
CA VAL A 36 -7.70 -28.16 19.53
C VAL A 36 -7.27 -26.92 18.73
N ARG A 37 -7.90 -26.64 17.58
CA ARG A 37 -7.53 -25.55 16.65
C ARG A 37 -6.05 -25.59 16.26
N GLY A 38 -5.54 -26.78 15.99
CA GLY A 38 -4.14 -27.02 15.67
C GLY A 38 -3.95 -28.28 14.83
N PRO A 39 -2.74 -28.53 14.31
CA PRO A 39 -2.46 -29.67 13.46
C PRO A 39 -2.68 -31.02 14.18
N PRO A 40 -2.78 -32.14 13.44
CA PRO A 40 -2.94 -33.47 14.03
C PRO A 40 -1.84 -33.74 15.04
N TYR A 41 -2.20 -34.26 16.22
CA TYR A 41 -1.24 -34.56 17.29
C TYR A 41 -0.46 -33.33 17.81
N CYS A 42 -0.95 -32.09 17.63
CA CYS A 42 -0.31 -30.86 18.15
C CYS A 42 -0.07 -30.85 19.67
N THR A 43 -0.79 -31.69 20.43
CA THR A 43 -0.60 -31.89 21.87
C THR A 43 0.48 -32.92 22.22
N SER A 44 1.15 -33.49 21.23
CA SER A 44 2.24 -34.44 21.39
C SER A 44 3.57 -33.78 21.05
N ASP A 45 4.59 -33.94 21.91
CA ASP A 45 5.94 -33.42 21.67
C ASP A 45 6.75 -34.22 20.62
N LEU A 46 6.07 -35.04 19.80
CA LEU A 46 6.70 -35.99 18.87
C LEU A 46 6.67 -35.44 17.46
N SER A 47 7.71 -35.73 16.68
CA SER A 47 7.73 -35.40 15.27
C SER A 47 6.70 -36.24 14.48
N ALA A 48 6.25 -35.72 13.33
CA ALA A 48 5.30 -36.41 12.46
C ALA A 48 5.78 -37.82 12.04
N GLU A 49 7.09 -37.99 11.83
CA GLU A 49 7.70 -39.28 11.44
C GLU A 49 7.65 -40.30 12.59
N GLU A 50 7.94 -39.86 13.81
CA GLU A 50 7.85 -40.70 15.00
C GLU A 50 6.41 -41.09 15.31
N ILE A 51 5.46 -40.17 15.14
CA ILE A 51 4.02 -40.43 15.27
C ILE A 51 3.61 -41.50 14.26
N ILE A 52 3.93 -41.33 12.97
CA ILE A 52 3.60 -42.30 11.93
C ILE A 52 4.21 -43.67 12.23
N LYS A 53 5.46 -43.72 12.71
CA LYS A 53 6.15 -44.96 13.08
C LYS A 53 5.45 -45.67 14.25
N LYS A 54 5.05 -44.92 15.29
CA LYS A 54 4.33 -45.47 16.45
C LYS A 54 2.91 -45.91 16.10
N VAL A 55 2.20 -45.16 15.26
CA VAL A 55 0.86 -45.50 14.76
C VAL A 55 0.91 -46.76 13.89
N LYS A 56 1.96 -46.93 13.07
CA LYS A 56 2.12 -48.09 12.16
C LYS A 56 2.44 -49.41 12.89
N LYS A 57 3.12 -49.38 14.04
CA LYS A 57 3.52 -50.57 14.82
C LYS A 57 3.39 -50.34 16.35
N PRO A 58 2.19 -50.48 16.94
CA PRO A 58 2.05 -50.53 18.40
C PRO A 58 2.66 -51.83 18.97
N PRO A 59 3.20 -51.85 20.22
CA PRO A 59 3.04 -50.88 21.32
C PRO A 59 4.18 -49.84 21.48
N PRO A 60 3.95 -48.69 22.16
CA PRO A 60 2.71 -48.25 22.82
C PRO A 60 1.67 -47.68 21.85
N LEU A 61 0.39 -47.70 22.25
CA LEU A 61 -0.71 -47.11 21.48
C LEU A 61 -0.54 -45.58 21.39
N CYS A 62 -0.40 -45.05 20.17
CA CYS A 62 -0.25 -43.62 19.92
C CYS A 62 -1.57 -43.04 19.42
N ARG A 63 -2.30 -42.35 20.31
CA ARG A 63 -3.54 -41.64 20.01
C ARG A 63 -3.40 -40.16 20.36
N PRO A 64 -4.05 -39.24 19.64
CA PRO A 64 -4.09 -37.85 20.03
C PRO A 64 -4.72 -37.70 21.42
N ASN A 65 -4.14 -36.86 22.26
CA ASN A 65 -4.70 -36.52 23.56
C ASN A 65 -5.40 -35.17 23.48
N ILE A 66 -6.61 -35.08 24.04
CA ILE A 66 -7.35 -33.83 24.15
C ILE A 66 -7.55 -33.60 25.64
N ALA A 67 -6.92 -32.56 26.19
CA ALA A 67 -7.10 -32.20 27.59
C ALA A 67 -8.57 -31.80 27.84
N PRO A 68 -9.18 -32.17 28.98
CA PRO A 68 -10.57 -31.82 29.28
C PRO A 68 -10.85 -30.32 29.24
N GLU A 69 -9.87 -29.46 29.56
CA GLU A 69 -9.99 -28.00 29.44
C GLU A 69 -10.03 -27.47 27.99
N MET A 70 -9.53 -28.23 27.02
CA MET A 70 -9.52 -27.85 25.60
C MET A 70 -10.77 -28.36 24.87
N ALA A 71 -11.52 -29.27 25.49
CA ALA A 71 -12.78 -29.74 24.95
C ALA A 71 -13.84 -28.63 25.14
N PRO A 72 -14.55 -28.19 24.09
CA PRO A 72 -15.62 -27.21 24.24
C PRO A 72 -16.63 -27.72 25.28
N LEU A 73 -17.18 -26.84 26.14
CA LEU A 73 -18.12 -27.18 27.23
C LEU A 73 -19.28 -28.09 26.77
N VAL A 74 -19.65 -27.99 25.50
CA VAL A 74 -20.64 -28.83 24.83
C VAL A 74 -20.21 -30.31 24.85
N CYS A 75 -18.92 -30.61 24.65
CA CYS A 75 -18.33 -31.95 24.69
C CYS A 75 -18.47 -32.65 26.06
N ILE A 76 -18.42 -31.87 27.16
CA ILE A 76 -18.55 -32.34 28.54
C ILE A 76 -20.02 -32.65 28.89
N GLN A 77 -20.97 -31.88 28.36
CA GLN A 77 -22.41 -32.08 28.56
C GLN A 77 -22.95 -33.36 27.89
N PHE A 78 -22.26 -33.94 26.89
CA PHE A 78 -22.73 -35.16 26.21
C PHE A 78 -22.71 -36.43 27.06
N LYS A 79 -21.90 -36.51 28.13
CA LYS A 79 -21.92 -37.67 29.04
C LYS A 79 -23.27 -37.81 29.76
N THR A 80 -23.96 -36.71 29.99
CA THR A 80 -25.19 -36.67 30.79
C THR A 80 -26.47 -36.72 29.92
N ILE A 81 -26.38 -36.36 28.63
CA ILE A 81 -27.57 -36.08 27.79
C ILE A 81 -27.93 -37.19 26.78
N ASN A 82 -27.05 -38.17 26.54
CA ASN A 82 -27.28 -39.19 25.50
C ASN A 82 -28.17 -40.38 25.96
N LYS A 83 -29.43 -40.08 26.30
CA LYS A 83 -30.54 -41.07 26.25
C LYS A 83 -30.99 -41.32 24.79
N GLY A 84 -30.08 -41.84 23.95
CA GLY A 84 -30.47 -42.62 22.76
C GLY A 84 -30.91 -41.91 21.47
N LYS A 85 -30.56 -40.65 21.20
CA LYS A 85 -30.80 -40.01 19.89
C LYS A 85 -29.50 -39.80 19.08
N LYS A 86 -29.51 -40.22 17.81
CA LYS A 86 -28.35 -40.34 16.91
C LYS A 86 -27.84 -39.03 16.29
N THR A 87 -28.37 -37.86 16.65
CA THR A 87 -28.22 -36.63 15.82
C THR A 87 -27.43 -35.46 16.42
N ASN A 88 -26.86 -35.52 17.63
CA ASN A 88 -26.42 -34.28 18.29
C ASN A 88 -24.96 -33.83 18.09
N ILE A 89 -24.07 -34.67 17.55
CA ILE A 89 -22.62 -34.35 17.51
C ILE A 89 -22.24 -33.59 16.23
N ILE A 90 -22.78 -34.02 15.09
CA ILE A 90 -22.46 -33.46 13.78
C ILE A 90 -23.04 -32.04 13.67
N ASP A 91 -24.29 -31.81 14.09
CA ASP A 91 -24.94 -30.50 14.03
C ASP A 91 -24.23 -29.42 14.85
N SER A 92 -23.67 -29.79 16.00
CA SER A 92 -22.90 -28.87 16.85
C SER A 92 -21.59 -28.45 16.20
N MET A 93 -20.92 -29.37 15.50
CA MET A 93 -19.70 -29.08 14.75
C MET A 93 -19.99 -28.28 13.49
N LEU A 94 -21.09 -28.58 12.82
CA LEU A 94 -21.55 -27.84 11.65
C LEU A 94 -21.79 -26.37 12.02
N ARG A 95 -22.49 -26.11 13.13
CA ARG A 95 -22.64 -24.77 13.70
C ARG A 95 -21.32 -24.10 14.07
N MET A 96 -20.37 -24.84 14.62
CA MET A 96 -19.06 -24.30 14.98
C MET A 96 -18.25 -23.89 13.74
N LEU A 97 -18.29 -24.70 12.67
CA LEU A 97 -17.65 -24.40 11.39
C LEU A 97 -18.33 -23.23 10.67
N GLU A 98 -19.67 -23.18 10.68
CA GLU A 98 -20.44 -22.06 10.12
C GLU A 98 -20.13 -20.74 10.82
N GLN A 99 -20.12 -20.74 12.16
CA GLN A 99 -19.76 -19.57 12.96
C GLN A 99 -18.31 -19.12 12.66
N TYR A 100 -17.38 -20.07 12.50
CA TYR A 100 -16.00 -19.77 12.16
C TYR A 100 -15.86 -19.16 10.76
N SER A 101 -16.53 -19.75 9.76
CA SER A 101 -16.54 -19.24 8.38
C SER A 101 -17.09 -17.81 8.33
N SER A 102 -18.22 -17.57 8.99
CA SER A 102 -18.84 -16.24 9.06
C SER A 102 -17.92 -15.20 9.70
N ASN A 103 -17.33 -15.51 10.85
CA ASN A 103 -16.44 -14.59 11.53
C ASN A 103 -15.16 -14.29 10.70
N LEU A 104 -14.63 -15.29 9.99
CA LEU A 104 -13.47 -15.13 9.13
C LEU A 104 -13.82 -14.27 7.91
N GLU A 105 -14.99 -14.46 7.31
CA GLU A 105 -15.49 -13.64 6.19
C GLU A 105 -15.67 -12.18 6.62
N ASP A 106 -16.25 -11.93 7.79
CA ASP A 106 -16.40 -10.58 8.33
C ASP A 106 -15.05 -9.91 8.56
N LEU A 107 -14.08 -10.63 9.15
CA LEU A 107 -12.73 -10.12 9.38
C LEU A 107 -11.98 -9.88 8.07
N ILE A 108 -12.09 -10.78 7.10
CA ILE A 108 -11.48 -10.60 5.77
C ILE A 108 -12.09 -9.38 5.09
N ARG A 109 -13.42 -9.21 5.14
CA ARG A 109 -14.10 -8.05 4.57
C ARG A 109 -13.60 -6.75 5.17
N GLU A 110 -13.60 -6.66 6.50
CA GLU A 110 -13.12 -5.45 7.22
C GLU A 110 -11.66 -5.12 6.87
N ARG A 111 -10.77 -6.12 6.87
CA ARG A 111 -9.36 -5.92 6.51
C ARG A 111 -9.16 -5.55 5.04
N THR A 112 -10.00 -6.08 4.16
CA THR A 112 -9.95 -5.75 2.72
C THR A 112 -10.43 -4.32 2.48
N GLU A 113 -11.46 -3.87 3.19
CA GLU A 113 -11.94 -2.49 3.15
C GLU A 113 -10.88 -1.50 3.68
N GLU A 114 -10.27 -1.78 4.83
CA GLU A 114 -9.16 -0.97 5.37
C GLU A 114 -7.99 -0.87 4.39
N LEU A 115 -7.60 -2.00 3.79
CA LEU A 115 -6.52 -2.05 2.81
C LEU A 115 -6.84 -1.22 1.56
N GLU A 116 -8.08 -1.27 1.07
CA GLU A 116 -8.49 -0.49 -0.11
C GLU A 116 -8.51 1.01 0.19
N ILE A 117 -8.98 1.43 1.37
CA ILE A 117 -8.92 2.83 1.82
C ILE A 117 -7.46 3.32 1.88
N GLU A 118 -6.57 2.55 2.49
CA GLU A 118 -5.18 2.94 2.65
C GLU A 118 -4.42 2.96 1.31
N LYS A 119 -4.74 2.01 0.42
CA LYS A 119 -4.26 2.00 -0.96
C LYS A 119 -4.72 3.25 -1.72
N GLN A 120 -5.99 3.65 -1.62
CA GLN A 120 -6.51 4.85 -2.26
C GLN A 120 -5.82 6.14 -1.76
N LYS A 121 -5.58 6.26 -0.45
CA LYS A 121 -4.82 7.41 0.11
C LYS A 121 -3.40 7.46 -0.43
N THR A 122 -2.72 6.31 -0.43
CA THR A 122 -1.34 6.19 -0.93
C THR A 122 -1.27 6.54 -2.42
N GLU A 123 -2.23 6.06 -3.21
CA GLU A 123 -2.35 6.34 -4.64
C GLU A 123 -2.60 7.82 -4.93
N LYS A 124 -3.49 8.45 -4.16
CA LYS A 124 -3.73 9.89 -4.26
C LYS A 124 -2.48 10.70 -3.95
N LEU A 125 -1.77 10.37 -2.88
CA LEU A 125 -0.54 11.06 -2.49
C LEU A 125 0.56 10.91 -3.55
N LEU A 126 0.77 9.69 -4.06
CA LEU A 126 1.73 9.42 -5.13
C LEU A 126 1.43 10.24 -6.39
N SER A 127 0.15 10.37 -6.76
CA SER A 127 -0.26 11.18 -7.92
C SER A 127 -0.08 12.68 -7.73
N GLN A 128 -0.02 13.15 -6.49
CA GLN A 128 0.26 14.56 -6.17
C GLN A 128 1.75 14.87 -6.18
N MET A 129 2.59 13.89 -5.82
CA MET A 129 4.04 14.06 -5.72
C MET A 129 4.78 13.75 -7.02
N LEU A 130 4.21 12.93 -7.90
CA LEU A 130 4.89 12.42 -9.10
C LEU A 130 4.00 12.51 -10.35
N PRO A 131 4.60 12.70 -11.54
CA PRO A 131 3.91 12.52 -12.81
C PRO A 131 3.15 11.17 -12.88
N PRO A 132 1.94 11.12 -13.47
CA PRO A 132 1.15 9.89 -13.54
C PRO A 132 1.90 8.70 -14.15
N SER A 133 2.70 8.93 -15.19
CA SER A 133 3.52 7.89 -15.83
C SER A 133 4.56 7.27 -14.89
N VAL A 134 5.19 8.10 -14.05
CA VAL A 134 6.17 7.67 -13.05
C VAL A 134 5.48 6.95 -11.89
N ALA A 135 4.35 7.47 -11.43
CA ALA A 135 3.56 6.86 -10.37
C ALA A 135 3.06 5.46 -10.76
N GLU A 136 2.58 5.26 -12.00
CA GLU A 136 2.16 3.95 -12.51
C GLU A 136 3.33 2.96 -12.63
N ALA A 137 4.48 3.41 -13.16
CA ALA A 137 5.67 2.58 -13.24
C ALA A 137 6.12 2.08 -11.85
N LEU A 138 6.12 2.97 -10.84
CA LEU A 138 6.46 2.62 -9.46
C LEU A 138 5.43 1.68 -8.82
N LYS A 139 4.13 1.87 -9.07
CA LYS A 139 3.07 0.96 -8.57
C LYS A 139 3.26 -0.48 -9.07
N THR A 140 3.76 -0.64 -10.30
CA THR A 140 4.01 -1.97 -10.89
C THR A 140 5.34 -2.60 -10.44
N GLY A 141 6.10 -1.95 -9.55
CA GLY A 141 7.42 -2.42 -9.12
C GLY A 141 8.51 -2.24 -10.17
N GLY A 142 8.26 -1.44 -11.20
CA GLY A 142 9.21 -1.15 -12.27
C GLY A 142 10.29 -0.16 -11.84
N THR A 143 11.47 -0.25 -12.47
CA THR A 143 12.49 0.79 -12.39
C THR A 143 12.14 1.93 -13.34
N VAL A 144 12.16 3.16 -12.84
CA VAL A 144 11.90 4.36 -13.67
C VAL A 144 13.21 4.71 -14.38
N GLU A 145 13.32 4.32 -15.64
CA GLU A 145 14.44 4.74 -16.49
C GLU A 145 14.36 6.25 -16.77
N PRO A 146 15.49 6.96 -16.84
CA PRO A 146 15.49 8.39 -17.14
C PRO A 146 14.98 8.64 -18.57
N GLU A 147 13.87 9.37 -18.71
CA GLU A 147 13.35 9.78 -20.02
C GLU A 147 13.96 11.13 -20.44
N TYR A 148 14.43 11.19 -21.69
CA TYR A 148 14.91 12.43 -22.31
C TYR A 148 13.81 13.08 -23.14
N PHE A 149 13.60 14.37 -22.95
CA PHE A 149 12.61 15.14 -23.70
C PHE A 149 13.31 16.09 -24.70
N ASP A 150 12.97 15.97 -25.97
CA ASP A 150 13.62 16.72 -27.06
C ASP A 150 13.13 18.16 -27.21
N GLN A 151 11.95 18.44 -26.68
CA GLN A 151 11.20 19.66 -26.92
C GLN A 151 10.64 20.16 -25.59
N VAL A 152 11.50 20.83 -24.83
CA VAL A 152 11.16 21.36 -23.51
C VAL A 152 11.55 22.82 -23.43
N THR A 153 10.64 23.62 -22.89
CA THR A 153 10.97 24.96 -22.41
C THR A 153 10.76 25.01 -20.91
N ILE A 154 11.74 25.56 -20.21
CA ILE A 154 11.69 25.80 -18.77
C ILE A 154 11.57 27.29 -18.49
N TYR A 155 10.86 27.57 -17.42
CA TYR A 155 10.70 28.83 -16.74
C TYR A 155 11.36 28.71 -15.37
N PHE A 156 12.12 29.73 -15.00
CA PHE A 156 12.59 29.93 -13.64
C PHE A 156 12.40 31.40 -13.27
N SER A 157 11.96 31.64 -12.04
CA SER A 157 11.88 33.00 -11.51
C SER A 157 12.52 33.13 -10.14
N ASP A 158 13.09 34.31 -9.94
CA ASP A 158 13.75 34.75 -8.72
C ASP A 158 13.14 36.08 -8.26
N ILE A 159 13.08 36.31 -6.94
CA ILE A 159 12.58 37.54 -6.35
C ILE A 159 13.73 38.53 -6.22
N VAL A 160 13.61 39.67 -6.89
CA VAL A 160 14.67 40.69 -6.88
C VAL A 160 14.80 41.30 -5.49
N GLY A 161 15.96 41.10 -4.87
CA GLY A 161 16.22 41.61 -3.52
C GLY A 161 15.62 40.77 -2.41
N PHE A 162 15.31 39.50 -2.66
CA PHE A 162 14.76 38.57 -1.65
C PHE A 162 15.56 38.58 -0.35
N THR A 163 16.90 38.50 -0.41
CA THR A 163 17.77 38.54 0.77
C THR A 163 17.52 39.77 1.63
N THR A 164 17.35 40.95 1.02
CA THR A 164 17.07 42.20 1.74
C THR A 164 15.69 42.20 2.36
N ILE A 165 14.67 41.76 1.61
CA ILE A 165 13.29 41.65 2.10
C ILE A 165 13.26 40.68 3.29
N SER A 166 13.85 39.49 3.15
CA SER A 166 13.91 38.49 4.22
C SER A 166 14.69 38.96 5.46
N ALA A 167 15.68 39.83 5.29
CA ALA A 167 16.47 40.36 6.40
C ALA A 167 15.74 41.47 7.17
N LEU A 168 14.76 42.13 6.55
CA LEU A 168 13.97 43.21 7.14
C LEU A 168 12.60 42.76 7.64
N SER A 169 12.19 41.53 7.31
CA SER A 169 10.89 40.97 7.67
C SER A 169 11.03 39.88 8.73
N GLU A 170 9.98 39.69 9.53
CA GLU A 170 9.94 38.55 10.44
C GLU A 170 9.77 37.23 9.67
N PRO A 171 10.26 36.08 10.19
CA PRO A 171 10.15 34.80 9.50
C PRO A 171 8.73 34.45 9.04
N ILE A 172 7.72 34.79 9.86
CA ILE A 172 6.32 34.53 9.53
C ILE A 172 5.84 35.39 8.35
N GLU A 173 6.32 36.62 8.23
CA GLU A 173 5.97 37.55 7.15
C GLU A 173 6.57 37.13 5.80
N VAL A 174 7.78 36.54 5.84
CA VAL A 174 8.43 35.94 4.65
C VAL A 174 7.64 34.73 4.16
N VAL A 175 7.20 33.86 5.08
CA VAL A 175 6.38 32.69 4.74
C VAL A 175 5.05 33.12 4.14
N ASP A 176 4.37 34.11 4.72
CA ASP A 176 3.12 34.65 4.19
C ASP A 176 3.31 35.27 2.80
N LEU A 177 4.40 36.01 2.59
CA LEU A 177 4.74 36.58 1.29
C LEU A 177 4.92 35.49 0.21
N LEU A 178 5.70 34.46 0.51
CA LEU A 178 5.95 33.36 -0.42
C LEU A 178 4.66 32.57 -0.71
N ASN A 179 3.86 32.29 0.32
CA ASN A 179 2.58 31.60 0.16
C ASN A 179 1.62 32.38 -0.74
N ASP A 180 1.49 33.70 -0.54
CA ASP A 180 0.63 34.54 -1.37
C ASP A 180 1.11 34.61 -2.82
N LEU A 181 2.43 34.79 -3.01
CA LEU A 181 3.04 34.86 -4.32
C LEU A 181 2.88 33.55 -5.09
N TYR A 182 3.17 32.41 -4.44
CA TYR A 182 3.05 31.10 -5.08
C TYR A 182 1.61 30.66 -5.27
N THR A 183 0.68 31.07 -4.42
CA THR A 183 -0.76 30.87 -4.68
C THR A 183 -1.20 31.61 -5.93
N LEU A 184 -0.70 32.84 -6.13
CA LEU A 184 -0.96 33.61 -7.35
C LEU A 184 -0.33 32.92 -8.57
N PHE A 185 0.89 32.40 -8.48
CA PHE A 185 1.51 31.66 -9.58
C PHE A 185 0.76 30.36 -9.89
N ASP A 186 0.42 29.58 -8.87
CA ASP A 186 -0.33 28.33 -8.98
C ASP A 186 -1.69 28.55 -9.67
N ALA A 187 -2.35 29.68 -9.40
CA ALA A 187 -3.58 30.06 -10.08
C ALA A 187 -3.38 30.40 -11.57
N VAL A 188 -2.24 31.04 -11.92
CA VAL A 188 -1.92 31.35 -13.32
C VAL A 188 -1.59 30.07 -14.08
N ILE A 189 -0.69 29.24 -13.56
CA ILE A 189 -0.23 28.03 -14.27
C ILE A 189 -1.36 27.00 -14.48
N GLY A 190 -2.41 27.03 -13.66
CA GLY A 190 -3.57 26.15 -13.82
C GLY A 190 -4.30 26.28 -15.16
N ASN A 191 -4.07 27.38 -15.89
CA ASN A 191 -4.67 27.63 -17.21
C ASN A 191 -3.73 27.32 -18.40
N HIS A 192 -2.49 26.89 -18.14
CA HIS A 192 -1.47 26.63 -19.15
C HIS A 192 -1.05 25.16 -19.17
N ASP A 193 -0.60 24.66 -20.32
CA ASP A 193 -0.06 23.29 -20.44
C ASP A 193 1.38 23.23 -19.92
N VAL A 194 1.50 23.28 -18.60
CA VAL A 194 2.77 23.36 -17.89
C VAL A 194 2.79 22.45 -16.66
N TYR A 195 3.99 22.06 -16.26
CA TYR A 195 4.26 21.22 -15.11
C TYR A 195 5.13 21.97 -14.11
N LYS A 196 4.63 22.10 -12.87
CA LYS A 196 5.37 22.68 -11.75
C LYS A 196 6.50 21.72 -11.34
N VAL A 197 7.72 22.22 -11.31
CA VAL A 197 8.89 21.46 -10.85
C VAL A 197 9.09 21.76 -9.36
N GLU A 198 9.16 20.72 -8.54
CA GLU A 198 9.43 20.87 -7.11
C GLU A 198 10.89 21.31 -6.90
N THR A 199 11.07 22.49 -6.32
CA THR A 199 12.37 23.11 -6.06
C THR A 199 12.57 23.34 -4.56
N ILE A 200 13.83 23.49 -4.15
CA ILE A 200 14.20 23.93 -2.80
C ILE A 200 14.51 25.42 -2.85
N GLY A 201 13.86 26.23 -1.99
CA GLY A 201 14.16 27.65 -1.82
C GLY A 201 13.06 28.60 -2.31
N ASP A 202 13.45 29.80 -2.74
CA ASP A 202 12.62 30.90 -3.21
C ASP A 202 12.42 30.91 -4.75
N ALA A 203 13.09 30.01 -5.46
CA ALA A 203 12.97 29.87 -6.90
C ALA A 203 11.69 29.11 -7.29
N TYR A 204 10.90 29.70 -8.18
CA TYR A 204 9.72 29.05 -8.75
C TYR A 204 10.03 28.53 -10.15
N MET A 205 9.87 27.23 -10.36
CA MET A 205 10.20 26.57 -11.62
C MET A 205 9.02 25.84 -12.24
N VAL A 206 8.90 26.00 -13.55
CA VAL A 206 7.84 25.42 -14.35
C VAL A 206 8.42 24.96 -15.68
N ALA A 207 7.97 23.83 -16.20
CA ALA A 207 8.39 23.30 -17.49
C ALA A 207 7.18 22.96 -18.37
N SER A 208 7.32 23.12 -19.68
CA SER A 208 6.33 22.65 -20.65
C SER A 208 7.00 21.68 -21.63
N GLY A 209 6.23 20.75 -22.17
CA GLY A 209 6.72 19.63 -22.99
C GLY A 209 7.18 18.41 -22.16
N LEU A 210 7.04 18.47 -20.83
CA LEU A 210 7.19 17.36 -19.89
C LEU A 210 6.12 17.46 -18.78
N PRO A 211 5.74 16.36 -18.12
CA PRO A 211 6.06 14.96 -18.47
C PRO A 211 5.35 14.51 -19.75
N LYS A 212 4.32 15.25 -20.20
CA LYS A 212 3.64 15.00 -21.47
C LYS A 212 4.22 15.89 -22.57
N ARG A 213 4.60 15.27 -23.67
CA ARG A 213 5.10 15.99 -24.86
C ARG A 213 3.95 16.71 -25.54
N ASN A 214 4.13 18.01 -25.81
CA ASN A 214 3.13 18.85 -26.49
C ASN A 214 3.60 19.37 -27.86
N GLY A 215 4.63 18.75 -28.43
CA GLY A 215 5.22 19.15 -29.72
C GLY A 215 5.82 20.56 -29.62
N ASN A 216 5.64 21.39 -30.65
CA ASN A 216 6.23 22.75 -30.68
C ASN A 216 5.47 23.78 -29.81
N LYS A 217 4.54 23.36 -28.95
CA LYS A 217 3.74 24.28 -28.11
C LYS A 217 4.47 24.72 -26.85
N HIS A 218 5.42 23.93 -26.34
CA HIS A 218 6.10 24.20 -25.06
C HIS A 218 6.59 25.63 -24.88
N ALA A 219 7.21 26.22 -25.91
CA ALA A 219 7.79 27.55 -25.83
C ALA A 219 6.71 28.64 -25.78
N ALA A 220 5.62 28.45 -26.53
CA ALA A 220 4.49 29.37 -26.55
C ALA A 220 3.73 29.33 -25.22
N GLU A 221 3.48 28.14 -24.67
CA GLU A 221 2.85 27.97 -23.36
C GLU A 221 3.64 28.70 -22.27
N ILE A 222 4.96 28.48 -22.19
CA ILE A 222 5.81 29.14 -21.19
C ILE A 222 5.89 30.66 -21.41
N ALA A 223 5.96 31.12 -22.66
CA ALA A 223 5.99 32.55 -22.96
C ALA A 223 4.67 33.25 -22.56
N ASN A 224 3.53 32.66 -22.87
CA ASN A 224 2.21 33.18 -22.50
C ASN A 224 2.02 33.17 -20.98
N MET A 225 2.35 32.05 -20.33
CA MET A 225 2.34 31.94 -18.87
C MET A 225 3.21 33.02 -18.21
N SER A 226 4.40 33.29 -18.75
CA SER A 226 5.30 34.32 -18.22
C SER A 226 4.69 35.72 -18.28
N LEU A 227 3.98 36.03 -19.37
CA LEU A 227 3.27 37.31 -19.51
C LEU A 227 2.12 37.42 -18.50
N ASP A 228 1.35 36.36 -18.30
CA ASP A 228 0.25 36.32 -17.33
C ASP A 228 0.76 36.46 -15.88
N ILE A 229 1.88 35.81 -15.56
CA ILE A 229 2.55 35.98 -14.27
C ILE A 229 2.99 37.44 -14.09
N LEU A 230 3.67 38.04 -15.07
CA LEU A 230 4.12 39.44 -14.99
C LEU A 230 2.94 40.41 -14.79
N SER A 231 1.84 40.19 -15.50
CA SER A 231 0.62 41.00 -15.36
C SER A 231 0.04 40.87 -13.95
N SER A 232 -0.07 39.65 -13.44
CA SER A 232 -0.61 39.36 -12.11
C SER A 232 0.26 39.97 -11.00
N VAL A 233 1.59 39.83 -11.10
CA VAL A 233 2.56 40.38 -10.13
C VAL A 233 2.54 41.90 -10.10
N GLY A 234 2.24 42.56 -11.23
CA GLY A 234 2.14 44.03 -11.27
C GLY A 234 1.10 44.61 -10.30
N THR A 235 0.10 43.81 -9.90
CA THR A 235 -0.94 44.21 -8.94
C THR A 235 -0.73 43.64 -7.53
N PHE A 236 0.29 42.80 -7.35
CA PHE A 236 0.58 42.14 -6.10
C PHE A 236 1.16 43.14 -5.07
N LYS A 237 0.66 43.07 -3.83
CA LYS A 237 1.14 43.89 -2.71
C LYS A 237 1.58 43.01 -1.55
N MET A 238 2.78 43.26 -1.04
CA MET A 238 3.30 42.56 0.14
C MET A 238 2.57 43.07 1.39
N ARG A 239 2.00 42.17 2.21
CA ARG A 239 1.20 42.57 3.37
C ARG A 239 1.97 43.41 4.39
N HIS A 240 3.22 43.02 4.66
CA HIS A 240 4.09 43.67 5.65
C HIS A 240 4.79 44.94 5.12
N MET A 241 4.84 45.12 3.79
CA MET A 241 5.50 46.27 3.14
C MET A 241 4.74 46.67 1.85
N PRO A 242 3.54 47.26 1.98
CA PRO A 242 2.64 47.53 0.85
C PRO A 242 3.14 48.62 -0.11
N ASP A 243 4.07 49.47 0.34
CA ASP A 243 4.63 50.58 -0.44
C ASP A 243 5.82 50.14 -1.32
N ILE A 244 6.36 48.94 -1.09
CA ILE A 244 7.47 48.39 -1.86
C ILE A 244 6.89 47.46 -2.94
N PRO A 245 7.04 47.79 -4.24
CA PRO A 245 6.57 46.91 -5.30
C PRO A 245 7.43 45.65 -5.36
N LEU A 246 6.78 44.49 -5.37
CA LEU A 246 7.48 43.23 -5.61
C LEU A 246 7.99 43.17 -7.05
N ARG A 247 9.25 42.81 -7.23
CA ARG A 247 9.87 42.64 -8.55
C ARG A 247 10.36 41.21 -8.69
N ILE A 248 10.02 40.59 -9.81
CA ILE A 248 10.50 39.26 -10.16
C ILE A 248 11.39 39.33 -11.39
N ARG A 249 12.39 38.45 -11.44
CA ARG A 249 13.21 38.20 -12.61
C ARG A 249 12.77 36.88 -13.21
N ILE A 250 12.48 36.87 -14.50
CA ILE A 250 12.08 35.66 -15.23
C ILE A 250 13.19 35.28 -16.20
N GLY A 251 13.57 34.01 -16.16
CA GLY A 251 14.43 33.39 -17.15
C GLY A 251 13.71 32.25 -17.86
N LEU A 252 13.88 32.20 -19.18
CA LEU A 252 13.34 31.16 -20.04
C LEU A 252 14.49 30.44 -20.74
N HIS A 253 14.42 29.12 -20.81
CA HIS A 253 15.39 28.33 -21.55
C HIS A 253 14.69 27.21 -22.32
N THR A 254 15.03 27.05 -23.58
CA THR A 254 14.54 25.95 -24.41
C THR A 254 15.70 25.02 -24.72
N GLY A 255 15.58 23.77 -24.32
CA GLY A 255 16.62 22.75 -24.46
C GLY A 255 16.12 21.53 -25.20
N ARG A 256 17.06 20.82 -25.84
CA ARG A 256 16.84 19.46 -26.36
C ARG A 256 17.48 18.47 -25.39
N HIS A 257 16.88 17.30 -25.25
CA HIS A 257 17.38 16.20 -24.41
C HIS A 257 17.47 16.59 -22.94
N LEU A 258 16.46 17.32 -22.45
CA LEU A 258 16.41 17.72 -21.06
C LEU A 258 15.91 16.55 -20.20
N ASN A 259 16.65 16.23 -19.14
CA ASN A 259 16.22 15.28 -18.12
C ASN A 259 15.75 16.05 -16.88
N ILE A 260 14.66 15.60 -16.24
CA ILE A 260 14.16 16.16 -14.98
C ILE A 260 15.24 16.14 -13.88
N ARG A 261 16.12 15.12 -13.86
CA ARG A 261 17.25 15.05 -12.92
C ARG A 261 18.34 16.10 -13.22
N GLU A 262 18.64 16.34 -14.49
CA GLU A 262 19.63 17.36 -14.89
C GLU A 262 19.12 18.77 -14.58
N LEU A 263 17.81 19.00 -14.73
CA LEU A 263 17.17 20.25 -14.32
C LEU A 263 17.37 20.58 -12.84
N LEU A 264 17.21 19.58 -11.98
CA LEU A 264 17.46 19.73 -10.54
C LEU A 264 18.95 19.95 -10.28
N GLN A 265 19.82 19.20 -10.95
CA GLN A 265 21.27 19.24 -10.73
C GLN A 265 21.93 20.54 -11.19
N LEU A 266 21.42 21.18 -12.25
CA LEU A 266 21.92 22.46 -12.77
C LEU A 266 21.74 23.63 -11.79
N TYR A 267 20.81 23.54 -10.84
CA TYR A 267 20.55 24.61 -9.88
C TYR A 267 21.19 24.39 -8.50
N PHE A 268 21.37 23.14 -8.06
CA PHE A 268 22.09 22.82 -6.80
C PHE A 268 23.61 23.09 -6.86
N GLN A 269 24.15 23.56 -7.99
CA GLN A 269 25.58 23.88 -8.13
C GLN A 269 25.95 25.35 -7.83
N HIS A 270 25.01 26.20 -7.40
CA HIS A 270 25.30 27.59 -7.02
C HIS A 270 24.73 27.96 -5.65
#